data_AF-A0A1J8RBP3-F1
#
_entry.id   AF-A0A1J8RBP3-F1
#
_cell.length_a   1.000
_cell.length_b   1.000
_cell.length_c   1.000
_cell.angle_alpha   90.00
_cell.angle_beta   90.00
_cell.angle_gamma   90.00
#
_symmetry.space_group_name_H-M   'P 1'
#
loop_
_entity.id
_entity.type
_entity.pdbx_description
1 polymer ?
#
loop_
_entity_poly.entity_id
_entity_poly.type
_entity_poly.pdbx_seq_one_letter_code
_entity_poly.pdbx_strand_id
1 'polypeptide(L)'
;MTLRITLAENDPLQTTFSCPERAIHYASDTVTRDKAVSGSTATTTVVRRNVLGDRHHVGIIEWPANPNDRPAVVVGSKNVEMIKTGLYTSPEKFQGSDHEWYEWRICDSQPQLVPLNGTRAQTCIATFVISFTRRMFGLKRNASAALFIPPEAESILDDIVVTFIYFESQWREKERAKSRSWDTSFTAGGALTF
;
A
#
# COMPACT_ATOMS: atom_id res chain seq x y z
N MET A 1 -15.75 16.70 4.82
CA MET A 1 -14.95 16.88 3.58
C MET A 1 -13.98 15.73 3.49
N THR A 2 -13.91 15.03 2.35
CA THR A 2 -13.00 13.90 2.12
C THR A 2 -11.58 14.40 1.89
N LEU A 3 -10.61 13.85 2.62
CA LEU A 3 -9.19 14.08 2.39
C LEU A 3 -8.74 13.41 1.10
N ARG A 4 -8.03 14.16 0.26
CA ARG A 4 -7.32 13.64 -0.92
C ARG A 4 -5.83 13.74 -0.70
N ILE A 5 -5.20 12.61 -0.39
CA ILE A 5 -3.77 12.49 -0.22
C ILE A 5 -3.15 12.05 -1.55
N THR A 6 -2.44 12.95 -2.20
CA THR A 6 -1.82 12.70 -3.52
C THR A 6 -0.43 12.11 -3.34
N LEU A 7 -0.10 11.09 -4.14
CA LEU A 7 1.24 10.51 -4.20
C LEU A 7 2.04 11.18 -5.32
N ALA A 8 3.28 11.56 -5.04
CA ALA A 8 4.18 12.15 -6.04
C ALA A 8 4.62 11.12 -7.09
N GLU A 9 5.00 9.94 -6.62
CA GLU A 9 5.36 8.76 -7.41
C GLU A 9 4.28 7.69 -7.21
N ASN A 10 4.00 6.88 -8.24
CA ASN A 10 3.04 5.78 -8.13
C ASN A 10 3.56 4.62 -7.27
N ASP A 11 4.86 4.55 -6.98
CA ASP A 11 5.44 3.55 -6.09
C ASP A 11 5.28 3.96 -4.61
N PRO A 12 4.47 3.25 -3.81
CA PRO A 12 4.25 3.62 -2.40
C PRO A 12 5.50 3.42 -1.52
N LEU A 13 6.51 2.68 -1.96
CA LEU A 13 7.72 2.40 -1.18
C LEU A 13 8.72 3.57 -1.14
N GLN A 14 8.64 4.45 -2.12
CA GLN A 14 9.59 5.54 -2.36
C GLN A 14 8.83 6.76 -2.89
N THR A 15 8.05 7.42 -2.03
CA THR A 15 7.20 8.53 -2.46
C THR A 15 6.85 9.48 -1.33
N THR A 16 6.25 10.60 -1.70
CA THR A 16 5.63 11.53 -0.75
C THR A 16 4.12 11.54 -0.94
N PHE A 17 3.42 11.56 0.18
CA PHE A 17 1.98 11.66 0.28
C PHE A 17 1.64 13.07 0.76
N SER A 18 0.82 13.81 0.02
CA SER A 18 0.53 15.21 0.36
C SER A 18 -0.95 15.55 0.24
N CYS A 19 -1.45 16.29 1.23
CA CYS A 19 -2.74 16.97 1.18
C CYS A 19 -2.51 18.44 1.59
N PRO A 20 -2.28 19.34 0.60
CA PRO A 20 -1.95 20.74 0.88
C PRO A 20 -3.01 21.47 1.70
N GLU A 21 -4.29 21.17 1.45
CA GLU A 21 -5.45 21.76 2.12
C GLU A 21 -5.41 21.60 3.65
N ARG A 22 -4.74 20.54 4.13
CA ARG A 22 -4.66 20.19 5.55
C ARG A 22 -3.23 20.19 6.09
N ALA A 23 -2.27 20.69 5.31
CA ALA A 23 -0.85 20.64 5.61
C ALA A 23 -0.35 19.23 6.02
N ILE A 24 -0.92 18.18 5.41
CA ILE A 24 -0.55 16.80 5.67
C ILE A 24 0.55 16.41 4.68
N HIS A 25 1.69 15.95 5.20
CA HIS A 25 2.82 15.50 4.39
C HIS A 25 3.42 14.24 5.00
N TYR A 26 3.37 13.12 4.30
CA TYR A 26 4.16 11.93 4.63
C TYR A 26 5.24 11.69 3.57
N ALA A 27 6.29 11.00 3.98
CA ALA A 27 7.28 10.42 3.08
C ALA A 27 7.51 8.96 3.47
N SER A 28 7.57 8.09 2.47
CA SER A 28 8.04 6.72 2.60
C SER A 28 9.40 6.57 1.91
N ASP A 29 10.31 5.90 2.58
CA ASP A 29 11.64 5.60 2.06
C ASP A 29 12.00 4.16 2.42
N THR A 30 12.32 3.36 1.41
CA THR A 30 12.68 1.95 1.52
C THR A 30 14.16 1.74 1.25
N VAL A 31 14.89 1.30 2.27
CA VAL A 31 16.32 0.99 2.17
C VAL A 31 16.51 -0.51 2.08
N THR A 32 17.10 -0.98 0.99
CA THR A 32 17.45 -2.40 0.76
C THR A 32 18.86 -2.70 1.27
N ARG A 33 19.05 -3.89 1.83
CA ARG A 33 20.34 -4.40 2.30
C ARG A 33 20.81 -5.55 1.40
N ASP A 34 22.00 -5.41 0.81
CA ASP A 34 22.52 -6.32 -0.21
C ASP A 34 22.86 -7.75 0.28
N LYS A 35 22.89 -8.01 1.60
CA LYS A 35 23.39 -9.28 2.17
C LYS A 35 22.60 -9.79 3.38
N ALA A 36 21.27 -9.68 3.38
CA ALA A 36 20.48 -10.31 4.43
C ALA A 36 20.27 -11.80 4.13
N VAL A 37 21.06 -12.67 4.79
CA VAL A 37 20.88 -14.14 4.77
C VAL A 37 19.82 -14.57 5.80
N SER A 38 19.57 -13.72 6.81
CA SER A 38 18.51 -13.84 7.80
C SER A 38 18.04 -12.45 8.25
N GLY A 39 16.80 -12.33 8.72
CA GLY A 39 16.20 -11.05 9.14
C GLY A 39 15.55 -10.28 7.99
N SER A 40 15.67 -8.95 8.00
CA SER A 40 15.04 -8.06 7.02
C SER A 40 15.98 -7.69 5.86
N THR A 41 15.52 -7.91 4.63
CA THR A 41 16.19 -7.49 3.36
C THR A 41 15.96 -6.03 3.04
N ALA A 42 14.84 -5.46 3.45
CA ALA A 42 14.56 -4.05 3.23
C ALA A 42 13.70 -3.48 4.35
N THR A 43 13.87 -2.20 4.64
CA THR A 43 13.06 -1.51 5.64
C THR A 43 12.45 -0.27 5.02
N THR A 44 11.12 -0.17 5.01
CA THR A 44 10.41 1.05 4.67
C THR A 44 10.15 1.86 5.92
N THR A 45 10.63 3.08 5.95
CA THR A 45 10.36 4.05 7.02
C THR A 45 9.33 5.05 6.54
N VAL A 46 8.31 5.31 7.35
CA VAL A 46 7.26 6.29 7.08
C VAL A 46 7.39 7.43 8.08
N VAL A 47 7.56 8.64 7.58
CA VAL A 47 7.64 9.85 8.38
C VAL A 47 6.54 10.83 7.99
N ARG A 48 5.97 11.51 8.98
CA ARG A 48 5.06 12.64 8.80
C ARG A 48 5.79 13.94 9.10
N ARG A 49 5.68 14.92 8.22
CA ARG A 49 6.16 16.28 8.48
C ARG A 49 5.05 17.13 9.06
N ASN A 50 5.34 17.83 10.14
CA ASN A 50 4.43 18.85 10.66
C ASN A 50 4.55 20.15 9.87
N VAL A 51 3.72 21.15 10.23
CA VAL A 51 3.68 22.47 9.57
C VAL A 51 5.00 23.25 9.73
N LEU A 52 5.79 22.93 10.76
CA LEU A 52 7.10 23.55 11.03
C LEU A 52 8.25 22.85 10.30
N GLY A 53 7.98 21.72 9.63
CA GLY A 53 8.97 20.91 8.92
C GLY A 53 9.62 19.80 9.75
N ASP A 54 9.25 19.66 11.03
CA ASP A 54 9.77 18.58 11.89
C ASP A 54 9.29 17.22 11.38
N ARG A 55 10.19 16.25 11.46
CA ARG A 55 9.92 14.86 11.05
C ARG A 55 9.49 14.05 12.25
N HIS A 56 8.24 13.62 12.24
CA HIS A 56 7.72 12.63 13.17
C HIS A 56 7.77 11.24 12.54
N HIS A 57 8.33 10.28 13.25
CA HIS A 57 8.37 8.89 12.80
C HIS A 57 7.00 8.25 13.02
N VAL A 58 6.38 7.75 11.94
CA VAL A 58 5.00 7.23 11.98
C VAL A 58 4.96 5.72 11.92
N GLY A 59 5.83 5.09 11.14
CA GLY A 59 5.80 3.64 11.05
C GLY A 59 6.97 3.04 10.30
N ILE A 60 7.14 1.73 10.48
CA ILE A 60 8.15 0.92 9.82
C ILE A 60 7.49 -0.31 9.23
N ILE A 61 7.94 -0.70 8.04
CA ILE A 61 7.67 -2.01 7.46
C ILE A 61 9.00 -2.71 7.25
N GLU A 62 9.19 -3.84 7.93
CA GLU A 62 10.37 -4.69 7.76
C GLU A 62 10.05 -5.81 6.78
N TRP A 63 10.64 -5.74 5.59
CA TRP A 63 10.51 -6.76 4.56
C TRP A 63 11.50 -7.89 4.82
N PRO A 64 11.03 -9.15 4.92
CA PRO A 64 11.88 -10.27 5.31
C PRO A 64 12.73 -10.77 4.14
N ALA A 65 13.91 -11.29 4.46
CA ALA A 65 14.81 -11.90 3.49
C ALA A 65 14.23 -13.17 2.86
N ASN A 66 13.55 -13.98 3.67
CA ASN A 66 12.83 -15.15 3.19
C ASN A 66 11.44 -14.71 2.69
N PRO A 67 11.10 -14.94 1.41
CA PRO A 67 9.82 -14.55 0.84
C PRO A 67 8.62 -15.29 1.43
N ASN A 68 8.84 -16.37 2.19
CA ASN A 68 7.79 -17.10 2.90
C ASN A 68 7.44 -16.48 4.26
N ASP A 69 8.31 -15.62 4.79
CA ASP A 69 8.07 -14.92 6.04
C ASP A 69 7.16 -13.72 5.79
N ARG A 70 6.41 -13.30 6.81
CA ARG A 70 5.56 -12.11 6.73
C ARG A 70 6.36 -10.85 7.06
N PRO A 71 6.14 -9.73 6.36
CA PRO A 71 6.69 -8.46 6.78
C PRO A 71 6.12 -8.02 8.13
N ALA A 72 6.97 -7.46 8.98
CA ALA A 72 6.54 -6.86 10.24
C ALA A 72 6.12 -5.42 9.99
N VAL A 73 4.96 -5.01 10.52
CA VAL A 73 4.42 -3.65 10.37
C VAL A 73 4.31 -3.02 11.75
N VAL A 74 4.86 -1.83 11.90
CA VAL A 74 4.82 -1.04 13.13
C VAL A 74 4.25 0.34 12.82
N VAL A 75 3.26 0.78 13.60
CA VAL A 75 2.68 2.13 13.54
C VAL A 75 2.81 2.78 14.91
N GLY A 76 3.50 3.92 14.99
CA GLY A 76 3.95 4.51 16.24
C GLY A 76 4.81 3.53 17.03
N SER A 77 4.30 3.08 18.18
CA SER A 77 4.90 2.04 19.02
C SER A 77 4.17 0.69 18.98
N LYS A 78 3.15 0.56 18.12
CA LYS A 78 2.27 -0.61 18.05
C LYS A 78 2.68 -1.52 16.90
N ASN A 79 2.88 -2.80 17.19
CA ASN A 79 2.95 -3.83 16.15
C ASN A 79 1.55 -4.06 15.57
N VAL A 80 1.43 -3.92 14.26
CA VAL A 80 0.18 -4.13 13.52
C VAL A 80 0.25 -5.50 12.87
N GLU A 81 -0.58 -6.43 13.37
CA GLU A 81 -0.68 -7.75 12.77
C GLU A 81 -1.56 -7.71 11.52
N MET A 82 -0.93 -7.93 10.35
CA MET A 82 -1.62 -8.04 9.07
C MET A 82 -2.04 -9.50 8.82
N ILE A 83 -3.34 -9.78 8.93
CA ILE A 83 -3.90 -11.12 8.85
C ILE A 83 -4.57 -11.32 7.49
N LYS A 84 -4.12 -12.34 6.76
CA LYS A 84 -4.70 -12.70 5.46
C LYS A 84 -6.04 -13.41 5.63
N THR A 85 -7.08 -12.96 4.94
CA THR A 85 -8.47 -13.47 5.08
C THR A 85 -8.99 -14.21 3.84
N GLY A 86 -8.30 -14.17 2.69
CA GLY A 86 -8.81 -14.80 1.46
C GLY A 86 -7.77 -15.37 0.49
N LEU A 87 -8.28 -16.09 -0.52
CA LEU A 87 -7.49 -16.91 -1.46
C LEU A 87 -7.04 -16.16 -2.73
N TYR A 88 -7.94 -15.40 -3.38
CA TYR A 88 -7.69 -14.87 -4.74
C TYR A 88 -6.94 -13.53 -4.78
N THR A 89 -7.44 -12.51 -4.08
CA THR A 89 -6.76 -11.19 -3.93
C THR A 89 -5.99 -11.08 -2.61
N SER A 90 -6.22 -12.02 -1.68
CA SER A 90 -5.63 -12.03 -0.33
C SER A 90 -5.90 -10.73 0.41
N PRO A 91 -7.18 -10.42 0.70
CA PRO A 91 -7.50 -9.33 1.61
C PRO A 91 -6.74 -9.48 2.94
N GLU A 92 -6.37 -8.35 3.52
CA GLU A 92 -5.58 -8.29 4.75
C GLU A 92 -6.29 -7.43 5.77
N LYS A 93 -6.59 -8.04 6.92
CA LYS A 93 -7.22 -7.36 8.04
C LYS A 93 -6.20 -6.97 9.10
N PHE A 94 -6.48 -5.89 9.79
CA PHE A 94 -5.70 -5.41 10.93
C PHE A 94 -6.60 -4.71 11.93
N GLN A 95 -6.11 -4.51 13.14
CA GLN A 95 -6.77 -3.70 14.15
C GLN A 95 -6.15 -2.30 14.17
N GLY A 96 -6.97 -1.26 13.97
CA GLY A 96 -6.55 0.14 14.01
C GLY A 96 -6.15 0.63 15.40
N SER A 97 -5.62 1.84 15.50
CA SER A 97 -5.31 2.51 16.78
C SER A 97 -6.55 2.83 17.62
N ASP A 98 -7.73 2.91 17.00
CA ASP A 98 -9.02 3.04 17.65
C ASP A 98 -9.63 1.72 18.12
N HIS A 99 -8.87 0.63 18.06
CA HIS A 99 -9.26 -0.73 18.43
C HIS A 99 -10.31 -1.39 17.53
N GLU A 100 -10.72 -0.74 16.45
CA GLU A 100 -11.62 -1.32 15.46
C GLU A 100 -10.87 -2.18 14.44
N TRP A 101 -11.59 -3.12 13.82
CA TRP A 101 -11.03 -4.02 12.82
C TRP A 101 -11.34 -3.55 11.41
N TYR A 102 -10.32 -3.53 10.57
CA TYR A 102 -10.40 -3.11 9.18
C TYR A 102 -9.86 -4.18 8.25
N GLU A 103 -10.26 -4.13 6.99
CA GLU A 103 -9.79 -5.01 5.93
C GLU A 103 -9.46 -4.23 4.66
N TRP A 104 -8.21 -4.35 4.21
CA TRP A 104 -7.82 -3.97 2.86
C TRP A 104 -8.26 -5.05 1.89
N ARG A 105 -8.94 -4.62 0.83
CA ARG A 105 -9.41 -5.48 -0.26
C ARG A 105 -9.27 -4.78 -1.60
N ILE A 106 -9.26 -5.56 -2.67
CA ILE A 106 -9.34 -5.03 -4.03
C ILE A 106 -10.80 -5.10 -4.47
N CYS A 107 -11.38 -3.95 -4.79
CA CYS A 107 -12.71 -3.82 -5.37
C CYS A 107 -12.58 -3.03 -6.67
N ASP A 108 -13.13 -3.53 -7.79
CA ASP A 108 -13.01 -2.89 -9.11
C ASP A 108 -11.56 -2.52 -9.49
N SER A 109 -10.61 -3.41 -9.19
CA SER A 109 -9.16 -3.21 -9.41
C SER A 109 -8.54 -2.05 -8.60
N GLN A 110 -9.20 -1.62 -7.53
CA GLN A 110 -8.73 -0.55 -6.65
C GLN A 110 -8.62 -1.06 -5.20
N PRO A 111 -7.53 -0.74 -4.49
CA PRO A 111 -7.43 -0.92 -3.05
C PRO A 111 -8.49 -0.10 -2.32
N GLN A 112 -9.21 -0.77 -1.44
CA GLN A 112 -10.23 -0.18 -0.57
C GLN A 112 -10.07 -0.73 0.85
N LEU A 113 -10.17 0.16 1.83
CA LEU A 113 -10.18 -0.18 3.25
C LEU A 113 -11.62 -0.10 3.77
N VAL A 114 -12.08 -1.16 4.43
CA VAL A 114 -13.44 -1.22 4.98
C VAL A 114 -13.44 -1.70 6.43
N PRO A 115 -14.42 -1.27 7.26
CA PRO A 115 -14.57 -1.79 8.62
C PRO A 115 -15.18 -3.19 8.57
N LEU A 116 -14.70 -4.11 9.40
CA LEU A 116 -15.19 -5.50 9.44
C LEU A 116 -16.52 -5.67 10.18
N ASN A 117 -16.79 -4.84 11.18
CA ASN A 117 -17.96 -4.96 12.06
C ASN A 117 -19.16 -4.08 11.64
N GLY A 118 -19.09 -3.40 10.48
CA GLY A 118 -20.12 -2.47 10.03
C GLY A 118 -21.38 -3.16 9.47
N THR A 119 -22.56 -2.83 10.02
CA THR A 119 -23.85 -3.32 9.50
C THR A 119 -24.20 -2.67 8.15
N ARG A 120 -24.19 -3.50 7.09
CA ARG A 120 -24.93 -3.39 5.80
C ARG A 120 -24.73 -2.19 4.87
N ALA A 121 -24.03 -1.13 5.26
CA ALA A 121 -23.45 -0.16 4.34
C ALA A 121 -21.95 -0.06 4.64
N GLN A 122 -21.12 -0.77 3.87
CA GLN A 122 -19.66 -0.74 4.00
C GLN A 122 -19.16 0.62 3.53
N THR A 123 -19.25 1.63 4.39
CA THR A 123 -18.64 2.94 4.11
C THR A 123 -17.14 2.74 4.02
N CYS A 124 -16.59 2.99 2.83
CA CYS A 124 -15.17 2.85 2.58
C CYS A 124 -14.39 3.90 3.41
N ILE A 125 -13.37 3.44 4.13
CA ILE A 125 -12.53 4.23 5.04
C ILE A 125 -11.31 4.77 4.29
N ALA A 126 -10.89 4.11 3.21
CA ALA A 126 -9.89 4.64 2.31
C ALA A 126 -10.01 4.00 0.93
N THR A 127 -9.93 4.78 -0.14
CA THR A 127 -9.89 4.26 -1.52
C THR A 127 -8.67 4.80 -2.23
N PHE A 128 -7.87 3.91 -2.82
CA PHE A 128 -6.75 4.29 -3.67
C PHE A 128 -7.17 4.30 -5.14
N VAL A 129 -6.94 5.43 -5.80
CA VAL A 129 -7.29 5.63 -7.21
C VAL A 129 -6.06 6.04 -8.00
N ILE A 130 -5.81 5.33 -9.09
CA ILE A 130 -4.85 5.73 -10.12
C ILE A 130 -5.64 6.22 -11.33
N SER A 131 -5.45 7.48 -11.68
CA SER A 131 -6.00 8.07 -12.90
C SER A 131 -4.91 8.19 -13.95
N PHE A 132 -5.18 7.66 -15.13
CA PHE A 132 -4.30 7.80 -16.29
C PHE A 132 -4.90 8.80 -17.26
N THR A 133 -4.30 9.99 -17.35
CA THR A 133 -4.63 10.89 -18.45
C THR A 133 -3.84 10.46 -19.69
N ARG A 134 -4.53 9.84 -20.66
CA ARG A 134 -3.95 9.64 -22.00
C ARG A 134 -3.88 11.01 -22.68
N ARG A 135 -2.69 11.58 -22.83
CA ARG A 135 -2.49 12.57 -23.89
C ARG A 135 -2.47 11.79 -25.21
N MET A 136 -3.44 12.05 -26.08
CA MET A 136 -3.31 11.63 -27.47
C MET A 136 -2.03 12.27 -28.04
N PHE A 137 -1.31 11.53 -28.89
CA PHE A 137 -0.04 11.89 -29.53
C PHE A 137 1.21 11.82 -28.63
N GLY A 138 1.79 10.61 -28.52
CA GLY A 138 3.23 10.37 -28.40
C GLY A 138 3.99 10.88 -27.15
N LEU A 139 3.37 11.64 -26.24
CA LEU A 139 4.07 12.23 -25.10
C LEU A 139 3.49 11.77 -23.75
N LYS A 140 4.37 11.18 -22.94
CA LYS A 140 4.32 10.90 -21.49
C LYS A 140 2.92 10.66 -20.88
N ARG A 141 2.67 9.42 -20.46
CA ARG A 141 1.53 9.02 -19.62
C ARG A 141 1.67 9.68 -18.24
N ASN A 142 0.92 10.75 -17.99
CA ASN A 142 0.81 11.30 -16.65
C ASN A 142 -0.15 10.39 -15.87
N ALA A 143 0.38 9.69 -14.87
CA ALA A 143 -0.40 8.97 -13.88
C ALA A 143 -0.52 9.85 -12.65
N SER A 144 -1.75 10.09 -12.20
CA SER A 144 -2.02 10.67 -10.88
C SER A 144 -2.47 9.56 -9.96
N ALA A 145 -1.87 9.45 -8.78
CA ALA A 145 -2.24 8.49 -7.76
C ALA A 145 -2.69 9.24 -6.50
N ALA A 146 -3.82 8.85 -5.92
CA ALA A 146 -4.34 9.47 -4.72
C ALA A 146 -5.09 8.49 -3.83
N LEU A 147 -4.96 8.70 -2.52
CA LEU A 147 -5.72 8.02 -1.48
C LEU A 147 -6.82 8.96 -0.96
N PHE A 148 -8.06 8.52 -1.04
CA PHE A 148 -9.24 9.26 -0.60
C PHE A 148 -9.71 8.72 0.75
N ILE A 149 -9.80 9.58 1.75
CA ILE A 149 -10.10 9.19 3.14
C ILE A 149 -11.24 10.10 3.65
N PRO A 150 -12.38 9.55 4.08
CA PRO A 150 -13.46 10.33 4.61
C PRO A 150 -13.10 10.88 6.01
N PRO A 151 -13.71 11.98 6.46
CA PRO A 151 -13.29 12.68 7.68
C PRO A 151 -13.39 11.81 8.95
N GLU A 152 -14.27 10.82 8.98
CA GLU A 152 -14.48 9.90 10.10
C GLU A 152 -13.25 9.00 10.34
N ALA A 153 -12.39 8.84 9.33
CA ALA A 153 -11.20 8.00 9.36
C ALA A 153 -9.90 8.76 9.65
N GLU A 154 -9.99 10.06 9.93
CA GLU A 154 -8.81 10.91 10.17
C GLU A 154 -8.05 10.55 11.46
N SER A 155 -8.75 10.00 12.46
CA SER A 155 -8.15 9.55 13.72
C SER A 155 -7.15 8.43 13.55
N ILE A 156 -7.32 7.59 12.52
CA ILE A 156 -6.47 6.43 12.21
C ILE A 156 -5.60 6.66 10.98
N LEU A 157 -5.36 7.92 10.61
CA LEU A 157 -4.68 8.27 9.34
C LEU A 157 -3.29 7.64 9.21
N ASP A 158 -2.54 7.59 10.31
CA ASP A 158 -1.21 6.99 10.36
C ASP A 158 -1.28 5.47 10.10
N ASP A 159 -2.28 4.77 10.68
CA ASP A 159 -2.53 3.36 10.40
C ASP A 159 -2.89 3.15 8.93
N ILE A 160 -3.75 4.00 8.36
CA ILE A 160 -4.16 3.91 6.96
C ILE A 160 -2.96 4.04 6.03
N VAL A 161 -2.10 5.06 6.22
CA VAL A 161 -0.95 5.31 5.33
C VAL A 161 0.03 4.15 5.39
N VAL A 162 0.41 3.69 6.59
CA VAL A 162 1.40 2.62 6.74
C VAL A 162 0.86 1.29 6.22
N THR A 163 -0.36 0.92 6.57
CA THR A 163 -0.97 -0.34 6.10
C THR A 163 -1.27 -0.31 4.61
N PHE A 164 -1.59 0.86 4.03
CA PHE A 164 -1.73 1.04 2.58
C PHE A 164 -0.42 0.74 1.85
N ILE A 165 0.71 1.31 2.33
CA ILE A 165 2.03 1.07 1.71
C ILE A 165 2.35 -0.42 1.74
N TYR A 166 2.12 -1.07 2.89
CA TYR A 166 2.32 -2.50 3.02
C TYR A 166 1.45 -3.29 2.02
N PHE A 167 0.14 -3.03 2.02
CA PHE A 167 -0.84 -3.79 1.24
C PHE A 167 -0.62 -3.61 -0.27
N GLU A 168 -0.47 -2.38 -0.74
CA GLU A 168 -0.26 -2.07 -2.15
C GLU A 168 1.04 -2.70 -2.68
N SER A 169 2.10 -2.71 -1.87
CA SER A 169 3.38 -3.32 -2.24
C SER A 169 3.28 -4.83 -2.37
N GLN A 170 2.63 -5.49 -1.40
CA GLN A 170 2.37 -6.93 -1.43
C GLN A 170 1.47 -7.33 -2.62
N TRP A 171 0.40 -6.57 -2.86
CA TRP A 171 -0.49 -6.81 -3.99
C TRP A 171 0.24 -6.67 -5.33
N ARG A 172 1.04 -5.60 -5.52
CA ARG A 172 1.83 -5.41 -6.75
C ARG A 172 2.87 -6.50 -6.96
N GLU A 173 3.54 -6.97 -5.91
CA GLU A 173 4.48 -8.09 -5.99
C GLU A 173 3.77 -9.36 -6.48
N LYS A 174 2.61 -9.66 -5.89
CA LYS A 174 1.79 -10.81 -6.28
C LYS A 174 1.33 -10.73 -7.73
N GLU A 175 0.88 -9.56 -8.20
CA GLU A 175 0.50 -9.38 -9.60
C GLU A 175 1.70 -9.53 -10.54
N ARG A 176 2.87 -8.99 -10.19
CA ARG A 176 4.11 -9.19 -10.96
C ARG A 176 4.53 -10.65 -11.02
N ALA A 177 4.40 -11.40 -9.94
CA ALA A 177 4.70 -12.83 -9.89
C ALA A 177 3.75 -13.65 -10.79
N LYS A 178 2.44 -13.33 -10.78
CA LYS A 178 1.45 -13.96 -11.67
C LYS A 178 1.74 -13.71 -13.15
N SER A 179 2.10 -12.48 -13.54
CA SER A 179 2.45 -12.19 -14.93
C SER A 179 3.63 -13.02 -15.42
N ARG A 180 4.68 -13.17 -14.59
CA ARG A 180 5.86 -14.00 -14.93
C ARG A 180 5.51 -15.49 -15.08
N SER A 181 4.59 -16.02 -14.27
CA SER A 181 4.21 -17.43 -14.38
C SER A 181 3.43 -17.73 -15.66
N TRP A 182 2.63 -16.78 -16.14
CA TRP A 182 1.90 -16.90 -17.40
C TRP A 182 2.84 -16.89 -18.62
N ASP A 183 3.84 -16.02 -18.63
CA ASP A 183 4.83 -15.96 -19.73
C ASP A 183 5.66 -17.25 -19.87
N THR A 184 5.91 -17.93 -18.75
CA THR A 184 6.63 -19.21 -18.73
C THR A 184 5.78 -20.37 -19.29
N SER A 185 4.46 -20.29 -19.13
CA SER A 185 3.53 -21.31 -19.65
C SER A 185 3.31 -21.23 -21.17
N PHE A 186 3.48 -20.05 -21.79
CA PHE A 186 3.38 -19.88 -23.25
C PHE A 186 4.67 -20.23 -23.99
N THR A 187 5.83 -20.10 -23.36
CA THR A 187 7.12 -20.46 -23.97
C THR A 187 7.39 -21.97 -23.98
N ALA A 188 6.76 -22.73 -23.08
CA ALA A 188 6.89 -24.20 -23.03
C ALA A 188 6.04 -24.95 -24.07
N GLY A 189 5.15 -24.27 -24.82
CA GLY A 189 4.27 -24.89 -25.82
C GLY A 189 4.77 -24.85 -27.28
N GLY A 190 5.96 -24.30 -27.52
CA GLY A 190 6.48 -24.00 -28.86
C GLY A 190 7.52 -24.95 -29.42
N ALA A 191 7.48 -26.24 -29.08
CA ALA A 191 8.35 -27.26 -29.67
C ALA A 191 7.50 -28.36 -30.34
N LEU A 192 6.81 -28.00 -31.43
CA LEU A 192 6.38 -28.97 -32.44
C LEU A 192 7.50 -29.05 -33.47
N THR A 193 8.32 -30.10 -33.35
CA THR A 193 9.24 -30.55 -34.38
C THR A 193 8.45 -31.03 -35.60
N PHE A 194 8.83 -30.53 -36.78
CA PHE A 194 8.43 -31.06 -38.09
C PHE A 194 9.00 -32.46 -38.32
#